data_AF-A0A7J7IPH6-F1
#
_entry.id   AF-A0A7J7IPH6-F1
#
_cell.length_a   1.000
_cell.length_b   1.000
_cell.length_c   1.000
_cell.angle_alpha   90.00
_cell.angle_beta   90.00
_cell.angle_gamma   90.00
#
_symmetry.space_group_name_H-M   'P 1'
#
loop_
_entity.id
_entity.type
_entity.pdbx_description
1 polymer ?
#
loop_
_entity_poly.entity_id
_entity_poly.type
_entity_poly.pdbx_seq_one_letter_code
_entity_poly.pdbx_strand_id
1 'polypeptide(L)'
;MFFIPPMPLATPAAGSIKYGVIAEEVLLEDVKQWLYFYAAGRLQKPVEAVLLSNMNQAEAQACALRVHQANRTHNLLQAMRLSVLLCAGADMGPRMVPVLTLLERIVGLSYTSDIRMHSGLENPNKVRNILRANTDRFLGMYAAALTQLQHDGLFERIDVRPVAASSTESLQWRADDLLDLSALFRSDVHGQRRRYHLLAPLLQLPLFKGIQHESELRRLPYSYPQVAKRFQGPVVVEFFAEALGALLRRRVLRSSVSQAVKGLITAGPTRSLQYLWGKWRRRWN
;
A
#
# COMPACT_ATOMS: atom_id res chain seq x y z
N MET A 1 17.24 8.12 2.90
CA MET A 1 16.99 8.88 1.66
C MET A 1 17.41 10.31 1.83
N PHE A 2 18.20 10.83 0.89
CA PHE A 2 18.56 12.24 0.79
C PHE A 2 17.79 12.87 -0.38
N PHE A 3 17.26 14.08 -0.18
CA PHE A 3 16.58 14.83 -1.23
C PHE A 3 17.54 15.82 -1.84
N ILE A 4 17.71 15.74 -3.16
CA ILE A 4 18.46 16.73 -3.92
C ILE A 4 17.43 17.69 -4.54
N PRO A 5 17.60 19.01 -4.37
CA PRO A 5 16.68 20.00 -4.94
C PRO A 5 16.61 19.89 -6.47
N PRO A 6 15.59 20.48 -7.12
CA PRO A 6 15.43 20.40 -8.57
C PRO A 6 16.73 20.80 -9.26
N MET A 7 17.33 19.87 -10.01
CA MET A 7 18.49 20.15 -10.85
C MET A 7 18.01 20.46 -12.26
N PRO A 8 18.55 21.51 -12.91
CA PRO A 8 18.30 21.77 -14.31
C PRO A 8 18.86 20.60 -15.13
N LEU A 9 18.09 20.13 -16.11
CA LEU A 9 18.60 19.18 -17.09
C LEU A 9 19.50 19.91 -18.10
N ALA A 10 20.37 19.15 -18.77
CA ALA A 10 21.41 19.67 -19.67
C ALA A 10 20.87 20.56 -20.81
N THR A 11 19.58 20.48 -21.13
CA THR A 11 18.94 21.35 -22.12
C THR A 11 17.84 22.21 -21.46
N PRO A 12 17.76 23.52 -21.79
CA PRO A 12 16.73 24.43 -21.25
C PRO A 12 15.29 23.98 -21.51
N ALA A 13 15.07 23.20 -22.58
CA ALA A 13 13.77 22.65 -22.94
C ALA A 13 13.33 21.44 -22.08
N ALA A 14 14.26 20.76 -21.40
CA ALA A 14 13.97 19.50 -20.71
C ALA A 14 13.39 19.67 -19.29
N GLY A 15 13.23 20.90 -18.81
CA GLY A 15 12.72 21.18 -17.47
C GLY A 15 13.72 20.80 -16.36
N SER A 16 13.22 20.64 -15.13
CA SER A 16 14.04 20.26 -13.97
C SER A 16 13.60 18.92 -13.40
N ILE A 17 14.55 18.10 -12.95
CA ILE A 17 14.26 16.84 -12.27
C ILE A 17 14.52 17.00 -10.78
N LYS A 18 13.57 16.49 -9.99
CA LYS A 18 13.78 16.22 -8.57
C LYS A 18 14.02 14.72 -8.39
N TYR A 19 15.14 14.37 -7.77
CA TYR A 19 15.46 12.99 -7.44
C TYR A 19 15.88 12.86 -5.98
N GLY A 20 15.78 11.65 -5.46
CA GLY A 20 16.30 11.32 -4.14
C GLY A 20 17.03 10.00 -4.19
N VAL A 21 18.05 9.88 -3.34
CA VAL A 21 18.96 8.72 -3.32
C VAL A 21 18.62 7.85 -2.12
N ILE A 22 18.49 6.55 -2.36
CA ILE A 22 18.28 5.52 -1.35
C ILE A 22 19.21 4.34 -1.64
N ALA A 23 19.83 3.78 -0.61
CA ALA A 23 20.63 2.57 -0.76
C ALA A 23 19.72 1.38 -1.09
N GLU A 24 20.18 0.46 -1.92
CA GLU A 24 19.36 -0.65 -2.43
C GLU A 24 18.87 -1.56 -1.30
N GLU A 25 19.73 -1.89 -0.35
CA GLU A 25 19.42 -2.70 0.81
C GLU A 25 18.33 -2.09 1.68
N VAL A 26 18.37 -0.77 1.88
CA VAL A 26 17.34 -0.02 2.63
C VAL A 26 16.03 0.03 1.84
N LEU A 27 16.11 0.16 0.52
CA LEU A 27 14.94 0.11 -0.36
C LEU A 27 14.25 -1.26 -0.27
N LEU A 28 15.03 -2.34 -0.43
CA LEU A 28 14.53 -3.71 -0.39
C LEU A 28 13.97 -4.08 0.99
N GLU A 29 14.61 -3.62 2.07
CA GLU A 29 14.10 -3.81 3.42
C GLU A 29 12.76 -3.08 3.62
N ASP A 30 12.64 -1.82 3.18
CA ASP A 30 11.38 -1.10 3.29
C ASP A 30 10.27 -1.77 2.46
N VAL A 31 10.57 -2.22 1.24
CA VAL A 31 9.64 -2.95 0.35
C VAL A 31 9.16 -4.26 0.97
N LYS A 32 10.04 -5.02 1.63
CA LYS A 32 9.72 -6.33 2.20
C LYS A 32 9.11 -6.24 3.59
N GLN A 33 9.57 -5.30 4.43
CA GLN A 33 9.27 -5.26 5.86
C GLN A 33 8.45 -4.03 6.29
N TRP A 34 8.22 -3.06 5.40
CA TRP A 34 7.49 -1.82 5.70
C TRP A 34 8.09 -1.05 6.89
N LEU A 35 9.43 -1.02 6.97
CA LEU A 35 10.17 -0.39 8.07
C LEU A 35 9.87 1.12 8.18
N TYR A 36 9.76 1.80 7.05
CA TYR A 36 9.41 3.23 6.95
C TYR A 36 8.09 3.44 6.21
N PHE A 37 7.68 2.47 5.38
CA PHE A 37 6.55 2.54 4.47
C PHE A 37 6.62 3.74 3.50
N TYR A 38 7.83 4.20 3.18
CA TYR A 38 7.99 5.31 2.24
C TYR A 38 8.13 4.82 0.81
N ALA A 39 9.18 4.03 0.56
CA ALA A 39 9.43 3.48 -0.75
C ALA A 39 8.43 2.38 -1.06
N ALA A 40 8.09 1.56 -0.05
CA ALA A 40 7.04 0.56 -0.15
C ALA A 40 5.71 1.19 -0.58
N GLY A 41 5.27 2.25 0.11
CA GLY A 41 4.07 2.98 -0.24
C GLY A 41 4.13 3.56 -1.66
N ARG A 42 5.28 4.08 -2.09
CA ARG A 42 5.44 4.58 -3.47
C ARG A 42 5.31 3.45 -4.52
N LEU A 43 5.96 2.31 -4.29
CA LEU A 43 6.03 1.17 -5.20
C LEU A 43 4.74 0.32 -5.24
N GLN A 44 3.79 0.56 -4.33
CA GLN A 44 2.41 0.06 -4.41
C GLN A 44 1.56 0.76 -5.50
N LYS A 45 2.08 1.83 -6.10
CA LYS A 45 1.47 2.58 -7.20
C LYS A 45 2.31 2.41 -8.47
N PRO A 46 1.74 2.66 -9.66
CA PRO A 46 2.48 2.60 -10.91
C PRO A 46 3.74 3.48 -10.89
N VAL A 47 4.86 2.89 -11.30
CA VAL A 47 6.17 3.50 -11.47
C VAL A 47 6.83 2.95 -12.72
N GLU A 48 7.78 3.70 -13.27
CA GLU A 48 8.65 3.25 -14.37
C GLU A 48 10.06 3.03 -13.85
N ALA A 49 10.69 1.94 -14.27
CA ALA A 49 12.11 1.72 -14.06
C ALA A 49 12.87 2.45 -15.17
N VAL A 50 13.68 3.44 -14.79
CA VAL A 50 14.53 4.19 -15.72
C VAL A 50 15.98 3.86 -15.40
N LEU A 51 16.67 3.23 -16.34
CA LEU A 51 18.10 2.94 -16.25
C LEU A 51 18.87 4.03 -17.00
N LEU A 52 19.83 4.66 -16.32
CA LEU A 52 20.64 5.71 -16.94
C LEU A 52 21.75 5.08 -17.78
N SER A 53 22.03 5.65 -18.93
CA SER A 53 23.04 5.14 -19.88
C SER A 53 24.46 5.15 -19.32
N ASN A 54 24.75 6.02 -18.36
CA ASN A 54 26.06 6.14 -17.70
C ASN A 54 26.26 5.17 -16.52
N MET A 55 25.29 4.28 -16.23
CA MET A 55 25.41 3.25 -15.21
C MET A 55 26.02 1.96 -15.78
N ASN A 56 26.62 1.15 -14.91
CA ASN A 56 26.88 -0.26 -15.23
C ASN A 56 25.54 -0.95 -15.49
N GLN A 57 25.27 -1.28 -16.77
CA GLN A 57 23.96 -1.76 -17.21
C GLN A 57 23.61 -3.11 -16.56
N ALA A 58 24.58 -3.99 -16.38
CA ALA A 58 24.34 -5.30 -15.77
C ALA A 58 23.91 -5.17 -14.30
N GLU A 59 24.61 -4.34 -13.53
CA GLU A 59 24.28 -4.07 -12.12
C GLU A 59 22.94 -3.35 -11.97
N ALA A 60 22.68 -2.36 -12.82
CA ALA A 60 21.44 -1.59 -12.79
C ALA A 60 20.22 -2.45 -13.14
N GLN A 61 20.33 -3.33 -14.14
CA GLN A 61 19.30 -4.31 -14.48
C GLN A 61 19.08 -5.33 -13.37
N ALA A 62 20.15 -5.86 -12.76
CA ALA A 62 20.05 -6.78 -11.64
C ALA A 62 19.33 -6.15 -10.44
N CYS A 63 19.68 -4.91 -10.09
CA CYS A 63 19.01 -4.13 -9.05
C CYS A 63 17.51 -3.93 -9.37
N ALA A 64 17.19 -3.48 -10.58
CA ALA A 64 15.80 -3.28 -11.00
C ALA A 64 14.98 -4.58 -10.91
N LEU A 65 15.56 -5.72 -11.31
CA LEU A 65 14.93 -7.03 -11.21
C LEU A 65 14.68 -7.43 -9.75
N ARG A 66 15.67 -7.27 -8.87
CA ARG A 66 15.53 -7.56 -7.43
C ARG A 66 14.42 -6.73 -6.80
N VAL A 67 14.36 -5.43 -7.10
CA VAL A 67 13.32 -4.52 -6.59
C VAL A 67 11.95 -4.91 -7.14
N HIS A 68 11.83 -5.16 -8.44
CA HIS A 68 10.58 -5.57 -9.08
C HIS A 68 10.05 -6.88 -8.49
N GLN A 69 10.90 -7.89 -8.33
CA GLN A 69 10.53 -9.17 -7.73
C GLN A 69 10.10 -9.02 -6.27
N ALA A 70 10.85 -8.26 -5.47
CA ALA A 70 10.49 -7.98 -4.08
C ALA A 70 9.15 -7.22 -3.99
N ASN A 71 8.92 -6.24 -4.88
CA ASN A 71 7.67 -5.50 -4.92
C ASN A 71 6.48 -6.42 -5.23
N ARG A 72 6.59 -7.25 -6.27
CA ARG A 72 5.52 -8.15 -6.71
C ARG A 72 5.21 -9.25 -5.69
N THR A 73 6.24 -9.91 -5.15
CA THR A 73 6.07 -11.08 -4.27
C THR A 73 5.80 -10.73 -2.82
N HIS A 74 6.21 -9.54 -2.37
CA HIS A 74 5.99 -9.09 -0.99
C HIS A 74 5.08 -7.85 -0.98
N ASN A 75 5.56 -6.70 -1.43
CA ASN A 75 4.89 -5.44 -1.16
C ASN A 75 3.44 -5.36 -1.69
N LEU A 76 3.20 -5.72 -2.95
CA LEU A 76 1.86 -5.70 -3.54
C LEU A 76 0.92 -6.72 -2.88
N LEU A 77 1.42 -7.94 -2.66
CA LEU A 77 0.66 -9.00 -2.00
C LEU A 77 0.23 -8.60 -0.58
N GLN A 78 1.14 -8.00 0.18
CA GLN A 78 0.87 -7.55 1.55
C GLN A 78 -0.04 -6.32 1.57
N ALA A 79 0.09 -5.40 0.62
CA ALA A 79 -0.83 -4.26 0.48
C ALA A 79 -2.26 -4.74 0.19
N MET A 80 -2.41 -5.76 -0.65
CA MET A 80 -3.70 -6.39 -0.93
C MET A 80 -4.29 -7.06 0.32
N ARG A 81 -3.52 -7.88 1.02
CA ARG A 81 -3.95 -8.55 2.27
C ARG A 81 -4.43 -7.55 3.33
N LEU A 82 -3.65 -6.50 3.57
CA LEU A 82 -4.04 -5.46 4.51
C LEU A 82 -5.31 -4.72 4.04
N SER A 83 -5.44 -4.46 2.75
CA SER A 83 -6.62 -3.74 2.22
C SER A 83 -7.90 -4.57 2.30
N VAL A 84 -7.82 -5.89 2.04
CA VAL A 84 -8.92 -6.83 2.28
C VAL A 84 -9.33 -6.80 3.76
N LEU A 85 -8.36 -6.89 4.67
CA LEU A 85 -8.59 -6.85 6.11
C LEU A 85 -9.23 -5.52 6.56
N LEU A 86 -8.74 -4.38 6.06
CA LEU A 86 -9.29 -3.05 6.39
C LEU A 86 -10.69 -2.82 5.81
N CYS A 87 -11.00 -3.41 4.64
CA CYS A 87 -12.37 -3.37 4.12
C CYS A 87 -13.31 -4.28 4.91
N ALA A 88 -12.79 -5.38 5.45
CA ALA A 88 -13.54 -6.28 6.32
C ALA A 88 -13.83 -5.64 7.70
N GLY A 89 -12.86 -4.94 8.31
CA GLY A 89 -12.99 -4.39 9.66
C GLY A 89 -13.67 -3.02 9.79
N ALA A 90 -14.18 -2.42 8.71
CA ALA A 90 -14.95 -1.19 8.82
C ALA A 90 -16.33 -1.52 9.43
N ASP A 91 -16.70 -0.88 10.54
CA ASP A 91 -17.97 -1.07 11.27
C ASP A 91 -19.13 -1.37 10.32
N MET A 92 -19.55 -2.64 10.23
CA MET A 92 -20.68 -3.11 9.40
C MET A 92 -20.56 -2.82 7.88
N GLY A 93 -19.35 -2.79 7.32
CA GLY A 93 -19.12 -2.60 5.88
C GLY A 93 -19.78 -3.69 5.02
N PRO A 94 -20.07 -3.40 3.74
CA PRO A 94 -20.62 -4.40 2.83
C PRO A 94 -19.61 -5.54 2.67
N ARG A 95 -20.07 -6.78 2.86
CA ARG A 95 -19.25 -7.98 2.63
C ARG A 95 -18.90 -8.15 1.15
N MET A 96 -19.66 -7.50 0.27
CA MET A 96 -19.36 -7.38 -1.15
C MET A 96 -18.56 -6.11 -1.39
N VAL A 97 -17.33 -6.26 -1.87
CA VAL A 97 -16.43 -5.15 -2.13
C VAL A 97 -16.01 -5.16 -3.60
N PRO A 98 -16.25 -4.09 -4.37
CA PRO A 98 -15.70 -3.97 -5.72
C PRO A 98 -14.17 -3.95 -5.70
N VAL A 99 -13.52 -4.55 -6.70
CA VAL A 99 -12.06 -4.48 -6.87
C VAL A 99 -11.55 -3.04 -6.83
N LEU A 100 -12.29 -2.10 -7.44
CA LEU A 100 -11.95 -0.68 -7.42
C LEU A 100 -11.85 -0.12 -5.99
N THR A 101 -12.70 -0.56 -5.07
CA THR A 101 -12.68 -0.13 -3.66
C THR A 101 -11.43 -0.66 -2.95
N LEU A 102 -11.01 -1.90 -3.23
CA LEU A 102 -9.73 -2.43 -2.72
C LEU A 102 -8.54 -1.65 -3.28
N LEU A 103 -8.54 -1.33 -4.58
CA LEU A 103 -7.48 -0.53 -5.19
C LEU A 103 -7.43 0.89 -4.60
N GLU A 104 -8.58 1.52 -4.34
CA GLU A 104 -8.64 2.82 -3.66
C GLU A 104 -8.06 2.72 -2.25
N ARG A 105 -8.40 1.66 -1.50
CA ARG A 105 -7.84 1.39 -0.16
C ARG A 105 -6.32 1.25 -0.20
N ILE A 106 -5.79 0.48 -1.16
CA ILE A 106 -4.34 0.29 -1.39
C ILE A 106 -3.64 1.63 -1.63
N VAL A 107 -4.17 2.45 -2.55
CA VAL A 107 -3.59 3.78 -2.83
C VAL A 107 -3.61 4.64 -1.57
N GLY A 108 -4.70 4.57 -0.80
CA GLY A 108 -4.91 5.29 0.45
C GLY A 108 -3.97 4.90 1.59
N LEU A 109 -3.38 3.69 1.60
CA LEU A 109 -2.44 3.25 2.64
C LEU A 109 -1.28 4.21 2.85
N SER A 110 -0.75 4.77 1.75
CA SER A 110 0.37 5.72 1.82
C SER A 110 -0.03 7.14 2.25
N TYR A 111 -1.32 7.40 2.44
CA TYR A 111 -1.87 8.73 2.71
C TYR A 111 -2.65 8.82 4.02
N THR A 112 -2.98 7.69 4.65
CA THR A 112 -3.89 7.60 5.81
C THR A 112 -3.46 8.45 7.01
N SER A 113 -2.16 8.75 7.13
CA SER A 113 -1.60 9.65 8.16
C SER A 113 -0.41 10.47 7.63
N ASP A 114 -0.40 10.75 6.32
CA ASP A 114 0.62 11.62 5.73
C ASP A 114 0.33 13.06 6.13
N ILE A 115 1.31 13.73 6.75
CA ILE A 115 1.16 15.11 7.20
C ILE A 115 0.77 16.06 6.07
N ARG A 116 1.17 15.78 4.83
CA ARG A 116 0.88 16.63 3.67
C ARG A 116 -0.61 16.62 3.31
N MET A 117 -1.29 15.51 3.57
CA MET A 117 -2.75 15.40 3.42
C MET A 117 -3.47 16.16 4.54
N HIS A 118 -3.01 15.98 5.78
CA HIS A 118 -3.62 16.61 6.98
C HIS A 118 -3.41 18.11 7.04
N SER A 119 -2.25 18.60 6.56
CA SER A 119 -1.93 20.02 6.51
C SER A 119 -2.56 20.75 5.32
N GLY A 120 -3.38 20.06 4.51
CA GLY A 120 -4.05 20.64 3.34
C GLY A 120 -3.12 20.96 2.15
N LEU A 121 -1.86 20.53 2.19
CA LEU A 121 -0.86 20.77 1.14
C LEU A 121 -1.00 19.83 -0.08
N GLU A 122 -1.94 18.90 -0.02
CA GLU A 122 -2.29 17.97 -1.07
C GLU A 122 -3.80 18.04 -1.37
N ASN A 123 -4.18 17.66 -2.60
CA ASN A 123 -5.58 17.63 -3.01
C ASN A 123 -6.34 16.52 -2.24
N PRO A 124 -7.52 16.79 -1.66
CA PRO A 124 -8.28 15.78 -0.91
C PRO A 124 -8.69 14.57 -1.76
N ASN A 125 -8.92 14.78 -3.07
CA ASN A 125 -9.26 13.72 -4.03
C ASN A 125 -8.03 13.04 -4.64
N LYS A 126 -6.82 13.28 -4.12
CA LYS A 126 -5.56 12.76 -4.71
C LYS A 126 -5.57 11.24 -4.89
N VAL A 127 -6.10 10.49 -3.93
CA VAL A 127 -6.21 9.03 -4.01
C VAL A 127 -7.05 8.62 -5.22
N ARG A 128 -8.26 9.16 -5.34
CA ARG A 128 -9.18 8.89 -6.45
C ARG A 128 -8.63 9.32 -7.80
N ASN A 129 -7.98 10.48 -7.86
CA ASN A 129 -7.38 11.00 -9.08
C ASN A 129 -6.23 10.11 -9.57
N ILE A 130 -5.38 9.62 -8.67
CA ILE A 130 -4.31 8.67 -9.01
C ILE A 130 -4.90 7.37 -9.57
N LEU A 131 -5.91 6.82 -8.90
CA LEU A 131 -6.53 5.56 -9.32
C LEU A 131 -7.22 5.69 -10.67
N ARG A 132 -8.11 6.68 -10.83
CA ARG A 132 -8.87 6.90 -12.09
C ARG A 132 -7.96 7.06 -13.30
N ALA A 133 -6.83 7.75 -13.14
CA ALA A 133 -5.88 7.96 -14.23
C ALA A 133 -5.04 6.71 -14.58
N ASN A 134 -5.08 5.65 -13.77
CA ASN A 134 -4.18 4.51 -13.90
C ASN A 134 -4.86 3.15 -13.65
N THR A 135 -6.19 3.05 -13.75
CA THR A 135 -6.97 1.87 -13.34
C THR A 135 -6.42 0.57 -13.92
N ASP A 136 -6.20 0.51 -15.24
CA ASP A 136 -5.71 -0.70 -15.93
C ASP A 136 -4.31 -1.11 -15.48
N ARG A 137 -3.44 -0.13 -15.21
CA ARG A 137 -2.10 -0.38 -14.66
C ARG A 137 -2.19 -0.98 -13.26
N PHE A 138 -3.09 -0.48 -12.41
CA PHE A 138 -3.33 -1.06 -11.09
C PHE A 138 -3.88 -2.49 -11.21
N LEU A 139 -4.84 -2.74 -12.09
CA LEU A 139 -5.38 -4.08 -12.33
C LEU A 139 -4.27 -5.05 -12.78
N GLY A 140 -3.41 -4.64 -13.72
CA GLY A 140 -2.26 -5.44 -14.14
C GLY A 140 -1.25 -5.70 -13.02
N MET A 141 -0.93 -4.67 -12.21
CA MET A 141 0.00 -4.80 -11.07
C MET A 141 -0.50 -5.79 -10.01
N TYR A 142 -1.81 -5.77 -9.71
CA TYR A 142 -2.40 -6.54 -8.62
C TYR A 142 -3.06 -7.86 -9.05
N ALA A 143 -3.15 -8.15 -10.35
CA ALA A 143 -3.78 -9.38 -10.87
C ALA A 143 -3.25 -10.65 -10.20
N ALA A 144 -1.92 -10.78 -10.06
CA ALA A 144 -1.31 -11.94 -9.41
C ALA A 144 -1.69 -12.03 -7.92
N ALA A 145 -1.73 -10.90 -7.20
CA ALA A 145 -2.13 -10.87 -5.80
C ALA A 145 -3.61 -11.20 -5.62
N LEU A 146 -4.49 -10.68 -6.48
CA LEU A 146 -5.92 -11.01 -6.47
C LEU A 146 -6.15 -12.50 -6.68
N THR A 147 -5.54 -13.08 -7.72
CA THR A 147 -5.62 -14.52 -8.00
C THR A 147 -5.10 -15.35 -6.83
N GLN A 148 -3.98 -14.94 -6.22
CA GLN A 148 -3.43 -15.64 -5.05
C GLN A 148 -4.37 -15.57 -3.85
N LEU A 149 -4.92 -14.40 -3.51
CA LEU A 149 -5.81 -14.27 -2.35
C LEU A 149 -7.14 -14.99 -2.54
N GLN A 150 -7.65 -15.05 -3.78
CA GLN A 150 -8.80 -15.87 -4.13
C GLN A 150 -8.49 -17.35 -3.89
N HIS A 151 -7.32 -17.84 -4.34
CA HIS A 151 -6.88 -19.21 -4.08
C HIS A 151 -6.67 -19.49 -2.58
N ASP A 152 -6.16 -18.52 -1.82
CA ASP A 152 -6.02 -18.59 -0.37
C ASP A 152 -7.38 -18.60 0.37
N GLY A 153 -8.50 -18.39 -0.36
CA GLY A 153 -9.85 -18.44 0.18
C GLY A 153 -10.29 -17.19 0.95
N LEU A 154 -9.55 -16.08 0.82
CA LEU A 154 -9.86 -14.83 1.55
C LEU A 154 -11.11 -14.13 1.00
N PHE A 155 -11.48 -14.41 -0.24
CA PHE A 155 -12.71 -13.95 -0.86
C PHE A 155 -13.13 -14.84 -2.02
N GLU A 156 -14.42 -14.79 -2.37
CA GLU A 156 -14.95 -15.39 -3.59
C GLU A 156 -15.24 -14.28 -4.61
N ARG A 157 -14.91 -14.49 -5.88
CA ARG A 157 -15.27 -13.55 -6.95
C ARG A 157 -16.71 -13.82 -7.38
N ILE A 158 -17.53 -12.78 -7.45
CA ILE A 158 -18.89 -12.84 -7.99
C ILE A 158 -18.85 -12.36 -9.43
N ASP A 159 -19.26 -13.22 -10.36
CA ASP A 159 -19.37 -12.88 -11.78
C ASP A 159 -20.65 -12.08 -12.03
N VAL A 160 -20.52 -10.75 -12.08
CA VAL A 160 -21.68 -9.85 -12.21
C VAL A 160 -22.16 -9.69 -13.66
N ARG A 161 -21.45 -10.23 -14.67
CA ARG A 161 -21.89 -10.17 -16.08
C ARG A 161 -21.51 -11.42 -16.88
N PRO A 162 -22.42 -11.97 -17.72
CA PRO A 162 -22.05 -12.98 -18.71
C PRO A 162 -21.11 -12.38 -19.74
N VAL A 163 -20.06 -13.12 -20.06
CA VAL A 163 -19.00 -12.75 -21.00
C VAL A 163 -19.58 -12.66 -22.41
N ALA A 164 -20.03 -11.48 -22.82
CA ALA A 164 -20.30 -11.16 -24.21
C ALA A 164 -19.57 -9.87 -24.62
N ALA A 165 -18.66 -10.04 -25.59
CA ALA A 165 -18.07 -9.04 -26.49
C ALA A 165 -17.24 -7.88 -25.88
N SER A 166 -15.92 -7.97 -25.95
CA SER A 166 -15.14 -7.37 -27.06
C SER A 166 -13.64 -7.35 -26.71
N SER A 167 -12.88 -7.64 -27.76
CA SER A 167 -11.44 -7.81 -27.83
C SER A 167 -10.70 -6.47 -27.85
N THR A 168 -10.01 -6.12 -26.76
CA THR A 168 -8.71 -5.44 -26.76
C THR A 168 -8.09 -5.69 -25.38
N GLU A 169 -7.03 -6.51 -25.32
CA GLU A 169 -6.28 -6.90 -24.11
C GLU A 169 -7.15 -7.09 -22.84
N SER A 170 -7.86 -8.23 -22.77
CA SER A 170 -8.78 -8.53 -21.67
C SER A 170 -8.01 -8.77 -20.37
N LEU A 171 -7.81 -7.73 -19.57
CA LEU A 171 -7.36 -7.86 -18.18
C LEU A 171 -8.20 -8.93 -17.46
N GLN A 172 -7.53 -9.86 -16.78
CA GLN A 172 -8.18 -10.95 -16.04
C GLN A 172 -9.18 -10.43 -14.99
N TRP A 173 -8.88 -9.28 -14.41
CA TRP A 173 -9.64 -8.61 -13.38
C TRP A 173 -10.15 -7.28 -13.89
N ARG A 174 -11.37 -6.93 -13.49
CA ARG A 174 -12.06 -5.67 -13.82
C ARG A 174 -12.27 -4.86 -12.54
N ALA A 175 -12.31 -3.55 -12.69
CA ALA A 175 -12.56 -2.63 -11.57
C ALA A 175 -13.89 -2.91 -10.86
N ASP A 176 -14.92 -3.31 -11.61
CA ASP A 176 -16.28 -3.54 -11.11
C ASP A 176 -16.53 -4.99 -10.67
N ASP A 177 -15.53 -5.90 -10.75
CA ASP A 177 -15.67 -7.24 -10.20
C ASP A 177 -15.98 -7.15 -8.69
N LEU A 178 -17.01 -7.87 -8.24
CA LEU A 178 -17.41 -7.91 -6.83
C LEU A 178 -16.73 -9.06 -6.11
N LEU A 179 -16.20 -8.78 -4.92
CA LEU A 179 -15.53 -9.75 -4.07
C LEU A 179 -16.35 -9.98 -2.81
N ASP A 180 -16.71 -11.23 -2.54
CA ASP A 180 -17.39 -11.66 -1.31
C ASP A 180 -16.37 -11.98 -0.22
N LEU A 181 -16.28 -11.11 0.78
CA LEU A 181 -15.42 -11.27 1.96
C LEU A 181 -16.08 -12.05 3.11
N SER A 182 -17.31 -12.56 2.94
CA SER A 182 -18.09 -13.22 3.99
C SER A 182 -17.38 -14.43 4.59
N ALA A 183 -16.51 -15.09 3.82
CA ALA A 183 -15.69 -16.20 4.27
C ALA A 183 -14.83 -15.83 5.50
N LEU A 184 -14.37 -14.58 5.61
CA LEU A 184 -13.58 -14.09 6.75
C LEU A 184 -14.36 -14.09 8.08
N PHE A 185 -15.69 -14.08 8.00
CA PHE A 185 -16.59 -13.89 9.13
C PHE A 185 -17.36 -15.14 9.55
N ARG A 186 -17.26 -16.23 8.78
CA ARG A 186 -17.95 -17.48 9.12
C ARG A 186 -17.28 -18.09 10.36
N SER A 187 -17.97 -18.04 11.50
CA SER A 187 -17.58 -18.79 12.69
C SER A 187 -17.92 -20.26 12.47
N ASP A 188 -16.91 -21.08 12.17
CA ASP A 188 -17.12 -22.52 12.16
C ASP A 188 -17.25 -23.01 13.62
N VAL A 189 -18.50 -23.13 14.08
CA VAL A 189 -18.81 -23.58 15.44
C VAL A 189 -18.38 -25.05 15.63
N HIS A 190 -18.20 -25.86 14.56
CA HIS A 190 -18.09 -27.33 14.70
C HIS A 190 -16.91 -28.03 13.98
N GLY A 191 -16.12 -27.37 13.12
CA GLY A 191 -15.03 -28.04 12.39
C GLY A 191 -13.61 -27.81 12.93
N GLN A 192 -13.04 -28.76 13.67
CA GLN A 192 -11.68 -28.71 14.25
C GLN A 192 -10.48 -28.64 13.26
N ARG A 193 -10.66 -28.61 11.93
CA ARG A 193 -9.52 -28.75 10.97
C ARG A 193 -9.34 -27.68 9.89
N ARG A 194 -10.31 -26.79 9.62
CA ARG A 194 -10.11 -25.65 8.68
C ARG A 194 -9.60 -24.36 9.36
N ARG A 195 -9.29 -24.47 10.67
CA ARG A 195 -9.13 -23.37 11.64
C ARG A 195 -7.86 -22.53 11.55
N TYR A 196 -6.94 -22.73 10.61
CA TYR A 196 -5.70 -21.93 10.55
C TYR A 196 -5.43 -21.28 9.20
N HIS A 197 -6.24 -21.57 8.16
CA HIS A 197 -5.87 -21.24 6.79
C HIS A 197 -6.20 -19.82 6.34
N LEU A 198 -7.25 -19.18 6.88
CA LEU A 198 -7.65 -17.83 6.47
C LEU A 198 -6.91 -16.71 7.21
N LEU A 199 -6.59 -16.93 8.49
CA LEU A 199 -5.80 -15.98 9.27
C LEU A 199 -4.30 -16.10 9.01
N ALA A 200 -3.75 -17.28 8.72
CA ALA A 200 -2.31 -17.44 8.49
C ALA A 200 -1.75 -16.54 7.36
N PRO A 201 -2.41 -16.37 6.19
CA PRO A 201 -1.98 -15.42 5.17
C PRO A 201 -2.01 -13.96 5.65
N LEU A 202 -2.98 -13.60 6.49
CA LEU A 202 -3.07 -12.26 7.07
C LEU A 202 -1.99 -12.04 8.14
N LEU A 203 -1.69 -13.05 8.97
CA LEU A 203 -0.62 -13.05 9.98
C LEU A 203 0.78 -12.94 9.36
N GLN A 204 0.93 -13.16 8.05
CA GLN A 204 2.20 -12.94 7.35
C GLN A 204 2.50 -11.46 7.10
N LEU A 205 1.58 -10.51 7.36
CA LEU A 205 1.83 -9.08 7.12
C LEU A 205 3.11 -8.63 7.87
N PRO A 206 4.00 -7.84 7.26
CA PRO A 206 5.27 -7.50 7.90
C PRO A 206 5.10 -6.72 9.21
N LEU A 207 3.98 -6.00 9.34
CA LEU A 207 3.58 -5.30 10.54
C LEU A 207 3.36 -6.22 11.76
N PHE A 208 3.08 -7.52 11.56
CA PHE A 208 2.94 -8.48 12.65
C PHE A 208 4.23 -8.67 13.45
N LYS A 209 5.40 -8.64 12.80
CA LYS A 209 6.67 -8.67 13.52
C LYS A 209 6.83 -7.46 14.44
N GLY A 210 6.27 -6.31 14.04
CA GLY A 210 6.21 -5.09 14.86
C GLY A 210 5.29 -5.25 16.08
N ILE A 211 4.15 -5.93 15.93
CA ILE A 211 3.24 -6.24 17.05
C ILE A 211 3.96 -7.01 18.16
N GLN A 212 4.87 -7.94 17.83
CA GLN A 212 5.54 -8.79 18.81
C GLN A 212 6.66 -8.10 19.60
N HIS A 213 7.26 -7.02 19.07
CA HIS A 213 8.40 -6.33 19.70
C HIS A 213 8.05 -4.96 20.32
N GLU A 214 6.95 -4.33 19.94
CA GLU A 214 6.51 -3.07 20.56
C GLU A 214 5.71 -3.35 21.86
N SER A 215 6.06 -2.65 22.95
CA SER A 215 5.36 -2.66 24.25
C SER A 215 3.88 -2.22 24.17
N GLU A 216 3.41 -1.87 22.98
CA GLU A 216 2.06 -1.44 22.62
C GLU A 216 1.01 -2.56 22.76
N LEU A 217 1.44 -3.83 22.85
CA LEU A 217 0.57 -4.93 23.28
C LEU A 217 -0.08 -4.70 24.66
N ARG A 218 0.50 -3.83 25.52
CA ARG A 218 -0.06 -3.48 26.84
C ARG A 218 -1.11 -2.37 26.80
N ARG A 219 -1.18 -1.57 25.71
CA ARG A 219 -2.12 -0.45 25.57
C ARG A 219 -3.39 -0.84 24.82
N LEU A 220 -3.36 -1.96 24.11
CA LEU A 220 -4.56 -2.51 23.50
C LEU A 220 -5.42 -3.16 24.60
N PRO A 221 -6.75 -2.96 24.59
CA PRO A 221 -7.65 -3.41 25.66
C PRO A 221 -7.71 -4.95 25.83
N TYR A 222 -7.02 -5.73 24.99
CA TYR A 222 -6.99 -7.20 25.03
C TYR A 222 -5.56 -7.76 24.93
N SER A 223 -5.24 -8.70 25.83
CA SER A 223 -3.94 -9.38 25.86
C SER A 223 -3.84 -10.45 24.76
N TYR A 224 -2.96 -10.21 23.77
CA TYR A 224 -2.74 -11.00 22.54
C TYR A 224 -2.62 -12.53 22.70
N PRO A 225 -1.98 -13.10 23.75
CA PRO A 225 -1.84 -14.55 23.88
C PRO A 225 -3.16 -15.30 24.10
N GLN A 226 -4.17 -14.63 24.64
CA GLN A 226 -5.49 -15.22 24.90
C GLN A 226 -6.44 -15.03 23.70
N VAL A 227 -6.31 -13.92 22.96
CA VAL A 227 -7.10 -13.63 21.75
C VAL A 227 -6.77 -14.61 20.62
N ALA A 228 -5.48 -14.88 20.39
CA ALA A 228 -5.03 -15.79 19.33
C ALA A 228 -5.43 -17.26 19.55
N LYS A 229 -5.65 -17.68 20.80
CA LYS A 229 -5.96 -19.07 21.15
C LYS A 229 -7.46 -19.40 21.12
N ARG A 230 -8.36 -18.42 21.08
CA ARG A 230 -9.78 -18.68 21.39
C ARG A 230 -10.81 -18.04 20.46
N PHE A 231 -10.43 -17.18 19.52
CA PHE A 231 -11.42 -16.47 18.71
C PHE A 231 -11.22 -16.62 17.20
N GLN A 232 -12.30 -17.02 16.54
CA GLN A 232 -12.56 -16.80 15.12
C GLN A 232 -13.95 -16.17 15.00
N GLY A 233 -14.04 -15.09 14.24
CA GLY A 233 -15.27 -14.34 14.06
C GLY A 233 -15.00 -12.85 13.76
N PRO A 234 -16.08 -12.08 13.51
CA PRO A 234 -16.00 -10.67 13.11
C PRO A 234 -15.10 -9.81 14.00
N VAL A 235 -15.23 -9.98 15.32
CA VAL A 235 -14.48 -9.24 16.34
C VAL A 235 -12.96 -9.35 16.17
N VAL A 236 -12.46 -10.51 15.73
CA VAL A 236 -11.01 -10.72 15.56
C VAL A 236 -10.49 -10.04 14.30
N VAL A 237 -11.26 -10.12 13.21
CA VAL A 237 -10.92 -9.47 11.94
C VAL A 237 -10.92 -7.96 12.12
N GLU A 238 -11.94 -7.41 12.78
CA GLU A 238 -12.05 -6.00 13.14
C GLU A 238 -10.88 -5.55 14.01
N PHE A 239 -10.58 -6.30 15.09
CA PHE A 239 -9.46 -5.99 15.98
C PHE A 239 -8.12 -5.98 15.23
N PHE A 240 -7.85 -6.99 14.39
CA PHE A 240 -6.61 -7.03 13.61
C PHE A 240 -6.54 -5.89 12.59
N ALA A 241 -7.66 -5.58 11.92
CA ALA A 241 -7.74 -4.47 10.99
C ALA A 241 -7.41 -3.14 11.68
N GLU A 242 -7.98 -2.90 12.86
CA GLU A 242 -7.73 -1.69 13.63
C GLU A 242 -6.27 -1.61 14.10
N ALA A 243 -5.74 -2.68 14.70
CA ALA A 243 -4.38 -2.73 15.23
C ALA A 243 -3.32 -2.52 14.13
N LEU A 244 -3.44 -3.25 13.02
CA LEU A 244 -2.51 -3.13 11.90
C LEU A 244 -2.65 -1.78 11.18
N GLY A 245 -3.88 -1.29 11.03
CA GLY A 245 -4.14 0.05 10.52
C GLY A 245 -3.48 1.13 11.37
N ALA A 246 -3.56 1.02 12.70
CA ALA A 246 -2.93 1.96 13.63
C ALA A 246 -1.39 1.94 13.52
N LEU A 247 -0.78 0.76 13.43
CA LEU A 247 0.66 0.62 13.23
C LEU A 247 1.12 1.24 11.92
N LEU A 248 0.39 0.98 10.83
CA LEU A 248 0.71 1.57 9.53
C LEU A 248 0.61 3.10 9.58
N ARG A 249 -0.47 3.65 10.15
CA ARG A 249 -0.66 5.09 10.33
C ARG A 249 0.52 5.73 11.05
N ARG A 250 1.01 5.11 12.12
CA ARG A 250 2.20 5.60 12.87
C ARG A 250 3.48 5.57 12.03
N ARG A 251 3.71 4.50 11.26
CA ARG A 251 4.87 4.38 10.35
C ARG A 251 4.83 5.49 9.28
N VAL A 252 3.69 5.66 8.61
CA VAL A 252 3.46 6.72 7.61
C VAL A 252 3.69 8.10 8.22
N LEU A 253 3.17 8.36 9.42
CA LEU A 253 3.36 9.64 10.11
C LEU A 253 4.84 9.90 10.41
N ARG A 254 5.53 8.97 11.08
CA ARG A 254 6.97 9.08 11.39
C ARG A 254 7.80 9.35 10.14
N SER A 255 7.52 8.61 9.07
CA SER A 255 8.20 8.75 7.79
C SER A 255 7.95 10.13 7.15
N SER A 256 6.69 10.54 7.04
CA SER A 256 6.32 11.83 6.42
C SER A 256 6.89 13.04 7.19
N VAL A 257 6.91 12.99 8.52
CA VAL A 257 7.59 13.99 9.37
C VAL A 257 9.09 14.00 9.12
N SER A 258 9.75 12.85 9.14
CA SER A 258 11.19 12.75 8.85
C SER A 258 11.53 13.36 7.49
N GLN A 259 10.65 13.21 6.51
CA GLN A 259 10.84 13.75 5.16
C GLN A 259 10.64 15.24 5.05
N ALA A 260 9.65 15.80 5.77
CA ALA A 260 9.51 17.24 5.85
C ALA A 260 10.75 17.87 6.49
N VAL A 261 11.25 17.29 7.59
CA VAL A 261 12.48 17.75 8.26
C VAL A 261 13.70 17.63 7.35
N LYS A 262 13.92 16.46 6.75
CA LYS A 262 15.04 16.26 5.81
C LYS A 262 14.94 17.18 4.60
N GLY A 263 13.74 17.37 4.06
CA GLY A 263 13.51 18.29 2.94
C GLY A 263 13.84 19.74 3.31
N LEU A 264 13.49 20.18 4.53
CA LEU A 264 13.83 21.50 5.02
C LEU A 264 15.35 21.69 5.16
N ILE A 265 16.03 20.68 5.72
CA ILE A 265 17.48 20.70 5.92
C ILE A 265 18.23 20.69 4.57
N THR A 266 17.82 19.86 3.61
CA THR A 266 18.57 19.71 2.35
C THR A 266 18.25 20.79 1.31
N ALA A 267 17.02 21.29 1.25
CA ALA A 267 16.63 22.33 0.29
C ALA A 267 16.84 23.76 0.83
N GLY A 268 16.94 23.92 2.15
CA GLY A 268 16.93 25.21 2.84
C GLY A 268 15.52 25.77 3.05
N PRO A 269 15.34 26.67 4.03
CA PRO A 269 14.02 27.17 4.44
C PRO A 269 13.30 27.94 3.34
N THR A 270 14.01 28.76 2.58
CA THR A 270 13.44 29.61 1.53
C THR A 270 12.86 28.81 0.36
N ARG A 271 13.62 27.85 -0.18
CA ARG A 271 13.15 26.96 -1.27
C ARG A 271 12.03 26.03 -0.82
N SER A 272 12.07 25.60 0.45
CA SER A 272 11.02 24.77 1.04
C SER A 272 9.70 25.54 1.11
N LEU A 273 9.73 26.80 1.55
CA LEU A 273 8.56 27.69 1.58
C LEU A 273 8.01 27.98 0.17
N GLN A 274 8.87 28.27 -0.80
CA GLN A 274 8.45 28.47 -2.20
C GLN A 274 7.75 27.22 -2.78
N TYR A 275 8.27 26.03 -2.50
CA TYR A 275 7.65 24.77 -2.92
C TYR A 275 6.27 24.55 -2.27
N LEU A 276 6.15 24.82 -0.96
CA LEU A 276 4.88 24.74 -0.23
C LEU A 276 3.85 25.74 -0.78
N TRP A 277 4.27 26.98 -1.03
CA TRP A 277 3.44 28.03 -1.62
C TRP A 277 2.90 27.63 -3.00
N GLY A 278 3.76 27.08 -3.87
CA GLY A 278 3.35 26.62 -5.19
C GLY A 278 2.36 25.44 -5.17
N LYS A 279 2.34 24.64 -4.10
CA LYS A 279 1.32 23.60 -3.88
C LYS A 279 0.01 24.18 -3.37
N TRP A 280 0.10 25.10 -2.41
CA TRP A 280 -1.08 25.77 -1.86
C TRP A 280 -1.84 26.54 -2.95
N ARG A 281 -1.16 27.30 -3.81
CA ARG A 281 -1.80 28.01 -4.94
C ARG A 281 -2.54 27.07 -5.90
N ARG A 282 -1.97 25.92 -6.23
CA ARG A 282 -2.56 24.90 -7.11
C ARG A 282 -3.79 24.19 -6.53
N ARG A 283 -4.10 24.40 -5.25
CA ARG A 283 -5.31 23.85 -4.61
C ARG A 283 -6.55 24.71 -4.89
N TRP A 284 -6.36 26.00 -5.09
CA TRP A 284 -7.44 26.98 -5.27
C TRP A 284 -7.76 27.30 -6.73
N ASN A 285 -6.93 26.79 -7.65
CA ASN A 285 -7.16 26.77 -9.10
C ASN A 285 -7.62 25.37 -9.52
#